data_AF-A0A202BDH2-F1
#
_entry.id   AF-A0A202BDH2-F1
#
_cell.length_a   1.000
_cell.length_b   1.000
_cell.length_c   1.000
_cell.angle_alpha   90.00
_cell.angle_beta   90.00
_cell.angle_gamma   90.00
#
_symmetry.space_group_name_H-M   'P 1'
#
loop_
_entity.id
_entity.type
_entity.pdbx_description
1 polymer ?
#
loop_
_entity_poly.entity_id
_entity_poly.type
_entity_poly.pdbx_seq_one_letter_code
_entity_poly.pdbx_strand_id
1 'polypeptide(L)'
;MTMAKLTLAVAPTFSAAVAIPLPGGDSAEVVITFKHHTRTELRTLAEKLESTPDIELVQQIATGWDLVDAWTPENVHQLLENHHGAALAIWNTYVRELTGLREKN
;
A
#
# COMPACT_ATOMS: atom_id res chain seq x y z
N MET A 1 -15.80 -17.48 -17.92
CA MET A 1 -15.38 -16.07 -18.10
C MET A 1 -16.33 -15.19 -17.30
N THR A 2 -16.02 -14.92 -16.04
CA THR A 2 -16.86 -14.09 -15.18
C THR A 2 -16.52 -12.63 -15.42
N MET A 3 -17.43 -11.96 -16.14
CA MET A 3 -17.48 -10.52 -16.34
C MET A 3 -17.39 -9.82 -14.97
N ALA A 4 -16.33 -9.04 -14.76
CA ALA A 4 -16.25 -8.12 -13.62
C ALA A 4 -17.39 -7.10 -13.77
N LYS A 5 -18.44 -7.25 -12.96
CA LYS A 5 -19.51 -6.27 -12.83
C LYS A 5 -18.94 -5.07 -12.07
N LEU A 6 -18.68 -3.97 -12.80
CA LEU A 6 -18.49 -2.65 -12.23
C LEU A 6 -19.73 -2.32 -11.39
N THR A 7 -19.59 -2.44 -10.08
CA THR A 7 -20.60 -2.09 -9.09
C THR A 7 -20.05 -0.86 -8.38
N LEU A 8 -20.82 0.23 -8.28
CA LEU A 8 -20.43 1.46 -7.56
C LEU A 8 -20.11 1.23 -6.06
N ALA A 9 -20.46 0.05 -5.54
CA ALA A 9 -19.94 -0.50 -4.29
C ALA A 9 -18.71 -1.37 -4.61
N VAL A 10 -17.57 -0.73 -4.84
CA VAL A 10 -16.27 -1.42 -4.91
C VAL A 10 -15.99 -1.98 -3.51
N ALA A 11 -15.43 -3.20 -3.41
CA ALA A 11 -14.98 -3.74 -2.13
C ALA A 11 -14.10 -2.67 -1.45
N PRO A 12 -14.42 -2.23 -0.21
CA PRO A 12 -13.79 -1.07 0.40
C PRO A 12 -12.29 -1.27 0.66
N THR A 13 -11.82 -2.52 0.60
CA THR A 13 -10.44 -2.92 0.83
C THR A 13 -9.99 -4.00 -0.16
N PHE A 14 -8.70 -4.01 -0.50
CA PHE A 14 -8.05 -5.05 -1.29
C PHE A 14 -6.69 -5.39 -0.69
N SER A 15 -6.25 -6.65 -0.82
CA SER A 15 -4.95 -7.09 -0.34
C SER A 15 -3.97 -7.19 -1.50
N ALA A 16 -2.76 -6.64 -1.34
CA ALA A 16 -1.72 -6.65 -2.36
C ALA A 16 -0.36 -7.01 -1.75
N ALA A 17 0.41 -7.82 -2.47
CA ALA A 17 1.76 -8.20 -2.11
C ALA A 17 2.73 -7.06 -2.42
N VAL A 18 3.35 -6.49 -1.38
CA VAL A 18 4.34 -5.42 -1.47
C VAL A 18 5.72 -6.00 -1.23
N ALA A 19 6.60 -5.89 -2.21
CA ALA A 19 8.01 -6.23 -2.04
C ALA A 19 8.75 -5.08 -1.34
N ILE A 20 9.01 -5.22 -0.05
CA ILE A 20 9.75 -4.24 0.75
C ILE A 20 11.25 -4.54 0.64
N PRO A 21 12.06 -3.61 0.11
CA PRO A 21 13.50 -3.78 0.05
C PRO A 21 14.12 -3.66 1.46
N LEU A 22 14.84 -4.70 1.87
CA LEU A 22 15.57 -4.76 3.13
C LEU A 22 16.98 -4.15 2.97
N PRO A 23 17.49 -3.42 3.98
CA PRO A 23 18.89 -2.98 4.00
C PRO A 23 19.80 -4.21 4.10
N GLY A 24 20.37 -4.61 2.97
CA GLY A 24 21.13 -5.86 2.84
C GLY A 24 21.00 -6.53 1.47
N GLY A 25 20.03 -6.11 0.66
CA GLY A 25 19.81 -6.63 -0.70
C GLY A 25 18.70 -7.68 -0.78
N ASP A 26 18.19 -8.14 0.36
CA ASP A 26 17.00 -8.98 0.41
C ASP A 26 15.73 -8.14 0.20
N SER A 27 14.67 -8.77 -0.31
CA SER A 27 13.35 -8.15 -0.43
C SER A 27 12.33 -9.05 0.25
N ALA A 28 11.57 -8.50 1.19
CA ALA A 28 10.50 -9.23 1.86
C ALA A 28 9.18 -8.93 1.16
N GLU A 29 8.49 -9.96 0.70
CA GLU A 29 7.15 -9.82 0.15
C GLU A 29 6.12 -9.85 1.29
N VAL A 30 5.42 -8.74 1.49
CA VAL A 30 4.46 -8.55 2.57
C VAL A 30 3.08 -8.27 1.98
N VAL A 31 2.09 -9.07 2.31
CA VAL A 31 0.72 -8.82 1.87
C VAL A 31 0.10 -7.73 2.72
N ILE A 32 -0.18 -6.57 2.13
CA ILE A 32 -0.79 -5.42 2.82
C ILE A 32 -2.24 -5.28 2.35
N THR A 33 -3.14 -5.07 3.30
CA THR A 33 -4.54 -4.77 3.04
C THR A 33 -4.73 -3.25 2.94
N PHE A 34 -4.96 -2.81 1.72
CA PHE A 34 -5.21 -1.43 1.34
C PHE A 34 -6.71 -1.12 1.31
N LYS A 35 -7.04 0.15 1.55
CA LYS A 35 -8.34 0.73 1.25
C LYS A 35 -8.37 1.24 -0.18
N HIS A 36 -9.48 1.03 -0.86
CA HIS A 36 -9.65 1.60 -2.19
C HIS A 36 -9.97 3.09 -2.08
N HIS A 37 -9.07 3.95 -2.58
CA HIS A 37 -9.34 5.37 -2.73
C HIS A 37 -9.64 5.75 -4.17
N THR A 38 -10.37 6.83 -4.34
CA THR A 38 -10.70 7.37 -5.66
C THR A 38 -9.48 8.05 -6.31
N ARG A 39 -9.53 8.25 -7.63
CA ARG A 39 -8.47 8.94 -8.36
C ARG A 39 -8.15 10.33 -7.81
N THR A 40 -9.15 11.03 -7.27
CA THR A 40 -8.98 12.35 -6.64
C THR A 40 -8.15 12.25 -5.36
N GLU A 41 -8.46 11.28 -4.50
CA GLU A 41 -7.73 11.05 -3.26
C GLU A 41 -6.28 10.61 -3.53
N LEU A 42 -6.04 9.72 -4.49
CA LEU A 42 -4.68 9.34 -4.89
C LEU A 42 -3.85 10.55 -5.32
N ARG A 43 -4.46 11.49 -6.07
CA ARG A 43 -3.79 12.73 -6.46
C ARG A 43 -3.47 13.61 -5.26
N THR A 44 -4.43 13.79 -4.34
CA THR A 44 -4.22 14.54 -3.09
C THR A 44 -3.14 13.90 -2.22
N LEU A 45 -3.10 12.58 -2.12
CA LEU A 45 -2.07 11.85 -1.39
C LEU A 45 -0.69 12.03 -2.04
N ALA A 46 -0.61 12.04 -3.38
CA ALA A 46 0.64 12.28 -4.11
C ALA A 46 1.18 13.71 -3.86
N GLU A 47 0.29 14.71 -3.84
CA GLU A 47 0.65 16.10 -3.49
C GLU A 47 1.06 16.23 -2.01
N LYS A 48 0.45 15.41 -1.14
CA LYS A 48 0.79 15.35 0.27
C LYS A 48 2.03 14.51 0.58
N LEU A 49 2.51 13.67 -0.34
CA LEU A 49 3.68 12.82 -0.14
C LEU A 49 4.92 13.61 0.29
N GLU A 50 5.05 14.85 -0.18
CA GLU A 50 6.18 15.73 0.18
C GLU A 50 5.97 16.51 1.49
N SER A 51 4.73 16.60 2.00
CA SER A 51 4.37 17.41 3.17
C SER A 51 3.87 16.61 4.37
N THR A 52 3.42 15.39 4.16
CA THR A 52 2.85 14.50 5.17
C THR A 52 3.83 13.36 5.43
N PRO A 53 4.08 12.99 6.69
CA PRO A 53 5.01 11.91 6.99
C PRO A 53 4.49 10.58 6.43
N ASP A 54 5.41 9.76 5.92
CA ASP A 54 5.09 8.49 5.26
C ASP A 54 4.21 7.58 6.09
N ILE A 55 4.38 7.59 7.42
CA ILE A 55 3.56 6.81 8.35
C ILE A 55 2.08 7.18 8.31
N GLU A 56 1.75 8.46 8.26
CA GLU A 56 0.35 8.90 8.19
C GLU A 56 -0.26 8.51 6.84
N LEU A 57 0.50 8.62 5.76
CA LEU A 57 0.06 8.21 4.43
C LEU A 57 -0.21 6.71 4.38
N VAL A 58 0.72 5.89 4.88
CA VAL A 58 0.58 4.43 4.95
C VAL A 58 -0.62 4.05 5.83
N GLN A 59 -0.84 4.71 6.96
CA GLN A 59 -2.02 4.46 7.81
C GLN A 59 -3.34 4.91 7.18
N GLN A 60 -3.32 5.91 6.29
CA GLN A 60 -4.51 6.33 5.56
C GLN A 60 -4.89 5.32 4.47
N ILE A 61 -3.91 4.82 3.71
CA ILE A 61 -4.15 3.93 2.57
C ILE A 61 -4.20 2.45 2.94
N ALA A 62 -3.57 2.03 4.05
CA ALA A 62 -3.53 0.65 4.50
C ALA A 62 -4.16 0.50 5.89
N THR A 63 -4.82 -0.63 6.11
CA THR A 63 -5.52 -0.93 7.37
C THR A 63 -5.06 -2.20 8.04
N GLY A 64 -4.16 -2.93 7.41
CA GLY A 64 -3.67 -4.20 7.91
C GLY A 64 -2.59 -4.74 7.01
N TRP A 65 -1.84 -5.69 7.53
CA TRP A 65 -0.91 -6.51 6.77
C TRP A 65 -1.01 -7.96 7.24
N ASP A 66 -0.48 -8.87 6.44
CA ASP A 66 -0.32 -10.28 6.77
C ASP A 66 1.13 -10.50 7.25
N LEU A 67 1.45 -9.89 8.39
CA LEU A 67 2.71 -10.11 9.10
C LEU A 67 2.45 -10.84 10.41
N VAL A 68 3.52 -11.43 10.95
CA VAL A 68 3.52 -11.98 12.32
C VAL A 68 3.22 -10.89 13.34
N ASP A 69 3.68 -9.67 13.06
CA ASP A 69 3.45 -8.49 13.89
C ASP A 69 2.08 -7.86 13.64
N ALA A 70 1.45 -7.37 14.72
CA ALA A 70 0.16 -6.69 14.60
C ALA A 70 0.28 -5.37 13.82
N TRP A 71 -0.78 -5.00 13.10
CA TRP A 71 -0.89 -3.69 12.46
C TRP A 71 -1.12 -2.62 13.52
N THR A 72 -0.03 -2.00 13.98
CA THR A 72 -0.05 -0.88 14.94
C THR A 72 0.76 0.29 14.40
N PRO A 73 0.44 1.54 14.79
CA PRO A 73 1.20 2.71 14.37
C PRO A 73 2.70 2.58 14.71
N GLU A 74 3.04 1.98 15.85
CA GLU A 74 4.42 1.74 16.26
C GLU A 74 5.14 0.76 15.33
N ASN A 75 4.51 -0.36 14.97
CA ASN A 75 5.12 -1.33 14.07
C ASN A 75 5.26 -0.77 12.65
N VAL A 76 4.29 0.03 12.18
CA VAL A 76 4.39 0.74 10.89
C VAL A 76 5.56 1.73 10.93
N HIS A 77 5.72 2.48 12.02
CA HIS A 77 6.87 3.36 12.21
C HIS A 77 8.19 2.59 12.14
N GLN A 78 8.30 1.49 12.88
CA GLN A 78 9.50 0.65 12.88
C GLN A 78 9.80 0.08 11.50
N LEU A 79 8.78 -0.35 10.75
CA LEU A 79 8.96 -0.83 9.38
C LEU A 79 9.51 0.28 8.48
N LEU A 80 8.96 1.49 8.57
CA LEU A 80 9.40 2.64 7.76
C LEU A 80 10.80 3.14 8.15
N GLU A 81 11.14 3.13 9.44
CA GLU A 81 12.47 3.49 9.94
C GLU A 81 13.53 2.45 9.55
N ASN A 82 13.24 1.16 9.74
CA ASN A 82 14.17 0.09 9.40
C ASN A 82 14.29 -0.09 7.87
N HIS A 83 13.22 0.19 7.12
CA HIS A 83 13.14 0.02 5.69
C HIS A 83 12.71 1.33 5.03
N HIS A 84 13.69 2.18 4.74
CA HIS A 84 13.46 3.48 4.10
C HIS A 84 12.77 3.34 2.72
N GLY A 85 12.93 2.20 2.05
CA GLY A 85 12.25 1.89 0.79
C GLY A 85 10.83 1.31 0.97
N ALA A 86 10.38 1.00 2.18
CA ALA A 86 9.05 0.45 2.43
C ALA A 86 7.95 1.44 2.05
N ALA A 87 8.06 2.71 2.46
CA ALA A 87 7.07 3.74 2.11
C ALA A 87 6.83 3.81 0.60
N LEU A 88 7.90 3.91 -0.17
CA LEU A 88 7.86 3.95 -1.63
C LEU A 88 7.35 2.65 -2.26
N ALA A 89 7.74 1.49 -1.74
CA ALA A 89 7.26 0.19 -2.22
C ALA A 89 5.75 0.03 -2.02
N ILE A 90 5.26 0.40 -0.83
CA ILE A 90 3.84 0.40 -0.47
C ILE A 90 3.08 1.34 -1.40
N TRP A 91 3.56 2.57 -1.54
CA TRP A 91 2.96 3.59 -2.42
C TRP A 91 2.89 3.13 -3.89
N ASN A 92 4.00 2.62 -4.43
CA ASN A 92 4.05 2.16 -5.83
C ASN A 92 3.10 0.98 -6.07
N THR A 93 3.07 0.00 -5.16
CA THR A 93 2.15 -1.14 -5.25
C THR A 93 0.70 -0.68 -5.18
N TYR A 94 0.40 0.22 -4.26
CA TYR A 94 -0.92 0.82 -4.10
C TYR A 94 -1.40 1.56 -5.35
N VAL A 95 -0.55 2.43 -5.92
CA VAL A 95 -0.86 3.16 -7.17
C VAL A 95 -1.06 2.18 -8.33
N ARG A 96 -0.22 1.15 -8.43
CA ARG A 96 -0.32 0.12 -9.48
C ARG A 96 -1.63 -0.67 -9.40
N GLU A 97 -2.02 -1.08 -8.20
CA GLU A 97 -3.30 -1.79 -7.98
C GLU A 97 -4.50 -0.88 -8.29
N LEU A 98 -4.49 0.38 -7.85
CA LEU A 98 -5.58 1.33 -8.12
C LEU A 98 -5.68 1.76 -9.59
N THR A 99 -4.56 1.92 -10.27
CA THR A 99 -4.53 2.23 -11.70
C THR A 99 -4.86 1.01 -12.56
N GLY A 100 -4.99 -0.18 -11.95
CA GLY A 100 -5.29 -1.41 -12.65
C GLY A 100 -4.22 -1.79 -13.66
N LEU A 101 -2.97 -1.36 -13.45
CA LEU A 101 -1.79 -1.87 -14.14
C LEU A 101 -1.59 -3.32 -13.71
N ARG A 102 -2.44 -4.20 -14.23
CA ARG A 102 -2.25 -5.64 -14.23
C ARG A 102 -0.95 -5.89 -14.99
N GLU A 103 0.17 -6.04 -14.29
CA GLU A 103 1.21 -6.89 -14.83
C GLU A 103 0.61 -8.30 -14.82
N LYS A 104 0.22 -8.75 -16.01
CA LYS A 104 0.39 -10.15 -16.34
C LYS A 104 1.86 -10.49 -16.10
N ASN A 105 2.14 -11.27 -15.08
CA ASN A 105 3.24 -12.23 -15.10
C ASN A 105 2.85 -13.45 -14.28
#